data_AF-A0A9W4QUN2-F1
#
_entry.id   AF-A0A9W4QUN2-F1
#
_cell.length_a   1.000
_cell.length_b   1.000
_cell.length_c   1.000
_cell.angle_alpha   90.00
_cell.angle_beta   90.00
_cell.angle_gamma   90.00
#
_symmetry.space_group_name_H-M   'P 1'
#
loop_
_entity.id
_entity.type
_entity.pdbx_description
1 polymer ?
#
loop_
_entity_poly.entity_id
_entity_poly.type
_entity_poly.pdbx_seq_one_letter_code
_entity_poly.pdbx_strand_id
1 'polypeptide(L)'
;MEYVKAIFYERINDIESYFELVDQIEKAVGSGGASLNVDGSKYNIKPNQQKIMYSGIYLHLYNLIEATISLLIEAIETHASEEVGNNVSLLTDNMRALYIKSVTTAKGNLSDEKRLEKAIDLFEQVLNIKPVEIKLPLSGGGNWGFTEIKAFSKQIGVIFNFDQELKAKINKKFRDDKKPIRLIKEIRNKLAHGSLSFTECGQDHVASEFRELINIVKEFLEAVIEHYDAFINNKGYRIVDEPA
;
A
#
# COMPACT_ATOMS: atom_id res chain seq x y z
N MET A 1 11.67 -8.76 6.90
CA MET A 1 11.66 -8.11 5.58
C MET A 1 11.54 -9.06 4.38
N GLU A 2 12.15 -10.26 4.41
CA GLU A 2 12.02 -11.23 3.31
C GLU A 2 10.57 -11.59 2.96
N TYR A 3 9.73 -11.81 3.97
CA TYR A 3 8.30 -12.06 3.79
C TYR A 3 7.59 -10.92 3.03
N VAL A 4 7.87 -9.66 3.37
CA VAL A 4 7.28 -8.49 2.69
C VAL A 4 7.69 -8.46 1.22
N LYS A 5 8.98 -8.71 0.92
CA LYS A 5 9.50 -8.76 -0.46
C LYS A 5 8.86 -9.90 -1.25
N ALA A 6 8.71 -11.08 -0.63
CA ALA A 6 8.07 -12.23 -1.27
C ALA A 6 6.62 -11.93 -1.69
N ILE A 7 5.80 -11.44 -0.75
CA ILE A 7 4.39 -11.08 -1.05
C ILE A 7 4.29 -9.94 -2.06
N PHE A 8 5.21 -8.96 -2.02
CA PHE A 8 5.26 -7.88 -3.00
C PHE A 8 5.51 -8.42 -4.42
N TYR A 9 6.52 -9.27 -4.60
CA TYR A 9 6.84 -9.83 -5.92
C TYR A 9 5.80 -10.84 -6.42
N GLU A 10 5.18 -11.61 -5.52
CA GLU A 10 4.03 -12.46 -5.85
C GLU A 10 2.89 -11.63 -6.46
N ARG A 11 2.50 -10.53 -5.80
CA ARG A 11 1.44 -9.63 -6.32
C ARG A 11 1.82 -8.92 -7.62
N ILE A 12 3.11 -8.59 -7.80
CA ILE A 12 3.61 -8.08 -9.08
C ILE A 12 3.43 -9.13 -10.17
N ASN A 13 3.76 -10.40 -9.91
CA ASN A 13 3.58 -11.47 -10.89
C ASN A 13 2.11 -11.66 -11.29
N ASP A 14 1.18 -11.54 -10.33
CA ASP A 14 -0.26 -11.55 -10.62
C ASP A 14 -0.66 -10.38 -11.53
N ILE A 15 -0.18 -9.17 -11.24
CA ILE A 15 -0.42 -7.97 -12.04
C ILE A 15 0.12 -8.12 -13.47
N GLU A 16 1.35 -8.64 -13.59
CA GLU A 16 1.99 -8.85 -14.88
C GLU A 16 1.25 -9.89 -15.71
N SER A 17 0.84 -11.00 -15.09
CA SER A 17 0.06 -12.06 -15.75
C SER A 17 -1.30 -11.52 -16.23
N TYR A 18 -1.97 -10.72 -15.39
CA TYR A 18 -3.22 -10.09 -15.76
C TYR A 18 -3.03 -9.06 -16.88
N PHE A 19 -2.00 -8.21 -16.78
CA PHE A 19 -1.69 -7.21 -17.80
C PHE A 19 -1.37 -7.87 -19.14
N GLU A 20 -0.60 -8.96 -19.15
CA GLU A 20 -0.29 -9.72 -20.38
C GLU A 20 -1.58 -10.14 -21.08
N LEU A 21 -2.54 -10.72 -20.35
CA LEU A 21 -3.85 -11.07 -20.91
C LEU A 21 -4.56 -9.86 -21.53
N VAL A 22 -4.60 -8.74 -20.80
CA VAL A 22 -5.27 -7.52 -21.26
C VAL A 22 -4.60 -6.93 -22.51
N ASP A 23 -3.28 -6.92 -22.55
CA ASP A 23 -2.48 -6.43 -23.68
C ASP A 23 -2.68 -7.30 -24.94
N GLN A 24 -2.72 -8.63 -24.80
CA GLN A 24 -3.01 -9.52 -25.92
C GLN A 24 -4.43 -9.34 -26.45
N ILE A 25 -5.41 -9.14 -25.56
CA ILE A 25 -6.79 -8.85 -25.97
C ILE A 25 -6.87 -7.52 -26.71
N GLU A 26 -6.18 -6.47 -26.24
CA GLU A 26 -6.13 -5.17 -26.94
C GLU A 26 -5.63 -5.31 -28.38
N LYS A 27 -4.49 -5.98 -28.55
CA LYS A 27 -3.90 -6.25 -29.86
C LYS A 27 -4.86 -7.00 -30.78
N ALA A 28 -5.50 -8.05 -30.26
CA ALA A 28 -6.44 -8.86 -31.02
C ALA A 28 -7.72 -8.08 -31.39
N VAL A 29 -8.23 -7.20 -30.51
CA VAL A 29 -9.38 -6.35 -30.83
C VAL A 29 -9.00 -5.34 -31.91
N GLY A 30 -7.82 -4.71 -31.79
CA GLY A 30 -7.30 -3.75 -32.76
C GLY A 30 -7.06 -4.35 -34.15
N SER A 31 -6.72 -5.63 -34.24
CA SER A 31 -6.57 -6.37 -35.50
C SER A 31 -7.87 -6.96 -36.04
N GLY A 32 -9.02 -6.68 -35.42
CA GLY A 32 -10.34 -7.17 -35.84
C GLY A 32 -10.62 -8.64 -35.51
N GLY A 33 -9.86 -9.24 -34.60
CA GLY A 33 -9.75 -10.70 -34.43
C GLY A 33 -9.88 -11.25 -33.01
N ALA A 34 -10.26 -10.45 -32.00
CA ALA A 34 -10.41 -10.94 -30.63
C ALA A 34 -11.61 -11.88 -30.49
N SER A 35 -11.36 -13.18 -30.65
CA SER A 35 -12.38 -14.21 -30.49
C SER A 35 -11.83 -15.47 -29.86
N LEU A 36 -12.64 -16.09 -28.99
CA LEU A 36 -12.39 -17.39 -28.40
C LEU A 36 -13.23 -18.44 -29.13
N ASN A 37 -12.70 -19.65 -29.32
CA ASN A 37 -13.50 -20.79 -29.75
C ASN A 37 -13.91 -21.58 -28.50
N VAL A 38 -15.21 -21.61 -28.21
CA VAL A 38 -15.79 -22.27 -27.04
C VAL A 38 -16.85 -23.25 -27.55
N ASP A 39 -16.64 -24.55 -27.33
CA ASP A 39 -17.54 -25.62 -27.75
C ASP A 39 -17.95 -25.55 -29.24
N GLY A 40 -16.99 -25.21 -30.11
CA GLY A 40 -17.21 -25.06 -31.56
C GLY A 40 -17.89 -23.74 -31.96
N SER A 41 -18.21 -22.86 -31.01
CA SER A 41 -18.80 -21.55 -31.25
C SER A 41 -17.77 -20.44 -31.11
N LYS A 42 -17.80 -19.48 -32.04
CA LYS A 42 -16.95 -18.28 -31.97
C LYS A 42 -17.55 -17.26 -31.02
N TYR A 43 -16.85 -16.98 -29.92
CA TYR A 43 -17.16 -15.91 -28.99
C TYR A 43 -16.30 -14.68 -29.29
N ASN A 44 -16.90 -13.59 -29.76
CA ASN A 44 -16.16 -12.34 -29.97
C ASN A 44 -16.09 -11.54 -28.67
N ILE A 45 -14.87 -11.15 -28.27
CA ILE A 45 -14.66 -10.29 -27.12
C ILE A 45 -15.21 -8.91 -27.46
N LYS A 46 -16.12 -8.42 -26.63
CA LYS A 46 -16.79 -7.13 -26.85
C LYS A 46 -15.89 -5.99 -26.34
N PRO A 47 -15.92 -4.80 -26.98
CA PRO A 47 -15.14 -3.65 -26.53
C PRO A 47 -15.40 -3.25 -25.06
N ASN A 48 -16.63 -3.40 -24.56
CA ASN A 48 -16.94 -3.12 -23.15
C ASN A 48 -16.27 -4.13 -22.20
N GLN A 49 -16.10 -5.39 -22.59
CA GLN A 49 -15.41 -6.39 -21.78
C GLN A 49 -13.93 -6.07 -21.66
N GLN A 50 -13.29 -5.64 -22.74
CA GLN A 50 -11.92 -5.14 -22.72
C GLN A 50 -11.78 -3.93 -21.77
N LYS A 51 -12.70 -2.96 -21.85
CA LYS A 51 -12.73 -1.79 -20.93
C LYS A 51 -12.85 -2.20 -19.47
N ILE A 52 -13.73 -3.16 -19.18
CA ILE A 52 -13.86 -3.72 -17.82
C ILE A 52 -12.53 -4.33 -17.37
N MET A 53 -11.77 -5.01 -18.24
CA MET A 53 -10.47 -5.57 -17.84
C MET A 53 -9.43 -4.49 -17.48
N TYR A 54 -9.38 -3.37 -18.21
CA TYR A 54 -8.50 -2.25 -17.83
C TYR A 54 -8.75 -1.73 -16.42
N SER A 55 -10.02 -1.62 -16.04
CA SER A 55 -10.38 -1.16 -14.70
C SER A 55 -9.91 -2.10 -13.58
N GLY A 56 -9.74 -3.40 -13.88
CA GLY A 56 -9.13 -4.37 -12.98
C GLY A 56 -7.68 -4.03 -12.64
N ILE A 57 -6.91 -3.51 -13.60
CA ILE A 57 -5.50 -3.13 -13.38
C ILE A 57 -5.39 -2.05 -12.29
N TYR A 58 -6.28 -1.05 -12.28
CA TYR A 58 -6.29 -0.05 -11.21
C TYR A 58 -6.55 -0.64 -9.83
N LEU A 59 -7.44 -1.65 -9.75
CA LEU A 59 -7.71 -2.33 -8.49
C LEU A 59 -6.51 -3.14 -8.02
N HIS A 60 -5.86 -3.88 -8.92
CA HIS A 60 -4.65 -4.63 -8.58
C HIS A 60 -3.52 -3.70 -8.13
N LEU A 61 -3.29 -2.59 -8.84
CA LEU A 61 -2.27 -1.60 -8.46
C LEU A 61 -2.55 -0.97 -7.10
N TYR A 62 -3.82 -0.62 -6.82
CA TYR A 62 -4.18 -0.09 -5.51
C TYR A 62 -3.97 -1.12 -4.40
N ASN A 63 -4.41 -2.36 -4.65
CA ASN A 63 -4.26 -3.45 -3.69
C ASN A 63 -2.78 -3.75 -3.41
N LEU A 64 -1.91 -3.71 -4.42
CA LEU A 64 -0.47 -3.81 -4.25
C LEU A 64 0.06 -2.71 -3.31
N ILE A 65 -0.28 -1.45 -3.56
CA ILE A 65 0.11 -0.33 -2.69
C ILE A 65 -0.38 -0.55 -1.25
N GLU A 66 -1.64 -0.88 -1.06
CA GLU A 66 -2.23 -1.05 0.26
C GLU A 66 -1.61 -2.24 1.01
N ALA A 67 -1.46 -3.38 0.36
CA ALA A 67 -0.89 -4.58 0.96
C ALA A 67 0.59 -4.35 1.33
N THR A 68 1.39 -3.77 0.44
CA THR A 68 2.80 -3.49 0.71
C THR A 68 2.97 -2.54 1.88
N ILE A 69 2.23 -1.42 1.91
CA ILE A 69 2.36 -0.46 3.02
C ILE A 69 1.89 -1.07 4.35
N SER A 70 0.82 -1.86 4.34
CA SER A 70 0.32 -2.51 5.55
C SER A 70 1.33 -3.52 6.11
N LEU A 71 1.93 -4.35 5.23
CA LEU A 71 2.96 -5.30 5.61
C LEU A 71 4.25 -4.63 6.10
N LEU A 72 4.62 -3.49 5.53
CA LEU A 72 5.77 -2.70 5.99
C LEU A 72 5.56 -2.11 7.39
N ILE A 73 4.34 -1.66 7.68
CA ILE A 73 3.96 -1.17 9.00
C ILE A 73 3.97 -2.32 10.01
N GLU A 74 3.38 -3.47 9.65
CA GLU A 74 3.39 -4.68 10.48
C GLU A 74 4.82 -5.16 10.76
N ALA A 75 5.71 -5.11 9.77
CA ALA A 75 7.12 -5.45 9.98
C ALA A 75 7.79 -4.56 11.03
N ILE A 76 7.53 -3.23 11.01
CA ILE A 76 8.02 -2.33 12.06
C ILE A 76 7.41 -2.68 13.41
N GLU A 77 6.10 -2.91 13.47
CA GLU A 77 5.40 -3.28 14.71
C GLU A 77 6.01 -4.53 15.36
N THR A 78 6.23 -5.58 14.57
CA THR A 78 6.83 -6.84 15.04
C THR A 78 8.26 -6.62 15.54
N HIS A 79 9.15 -6.06 14.72
CA HIS A 79 10.55 -5.86 15.11
C HIS A 79 10.70 -4.91 16.31
N ALA A 80 9.91 -3.84 16.36
CA ALA A 80 9.94 -2.92 17.49
C ALA A 80 9.43 -3.59 18.77
N SER A 81 8.36 -4.39 18.70
CA SER A 81 7.83 -5.11 19.87
C SER A 81 8.84 -6.12 20.43
N GLU A 82 9.45 -6.92 19.53
CA GLU A 82 10.45 -7.93 19.90
C GLU A 82 11.68 -7.32 20.58
N GLU A 83 12.19 -6.21 20.05
CA GLU A 83 13.43 -5.62 20.56
C GLU A 83 13.24 -4.73 21.79
N VAL A 84 12.07 -4.10 21.92
CA VAL A 84 11.73 -3.28 23.09
C VAL A 84 11.35 -4.16 24.29
N GLY A 85 10.79 -5.34 24.03
CA GLY A 85 10.34 -6.26 25.06
C GLY A 85 9.30 -5.60 25.96
N ASN A 86 9.65 -5.35 27.21
CA ASN A 86 8.76 -4.70 28.18
C ASN A 86 9.06 -3.20 28.36
N ASN A 87 10.14 -2.68 27.77
CA ASN A 87 10.65 -1.34 28.10
C ASN A 87 10.29 -0.28 27.04
N VAL A 88 9.05 0.21 27.05
CA VAL A 88 8.54 1.27 26.14
C VAL A 88 9.46 2.51 26.07
N SER A 89 10.26 2.78 27.10
CA SER A 89 11.20 3.91 27.09
C SER A 89 12.34 3.77 26.06
N LEU A 90 12.58 2.56 25.55
CA LEU A 90 13.52 2.32 24.47
C LEU A 90 13.01 2.83 23.12
N LEU A 91 11.72 3.12 22.95
CA LEU A 91 11.20 3.70 21.72
C LEU A 91 11.63 5.15 21.55
N THR A 92 11.86 5.56 20.31
CA THR A 92 11.97 6.99 19.94
C THR A 92 10.70 7.74 20.31
N ASP A 93 10.81 9.05 20.53
CA ASP A 93 9.65 9.90 20.88
C ASP A 93 8.53 9.79 19.84
N ASN A 94 8.88 9.70 18.56
CA ASN A 94 7.95 9.52 17.45
C ASN A 94 7.17 8.20 17.57
N MET A 95 7.88 7.08 17.74
CA MET A 95 7.26 5.76 17.88
C MET A 95 6.42 5.65 19.14
N ARG A 96 6.92 6.19 20.26
CA ARG A 96 6.19 6.24 21.53
C ARG A 96 4.92 7.07 21.41
N ALA A 97 4.97 8.22 20.77
CA ALA A 97 3.80 9.05 20.52
C ALA A 97 2.77 8.32 19.64
N LEU A 98 3.20 7.62 18.59
CA LEU A 98 2.30 6.81 17.75
C LEU A 98 1.66 5.64 18.51
N TYR A 99 2.45 4.94 19.32
CA TYR A 99 1.97 3.85 20.17
C TYR A 99 0.95 4.36 21.20
N ILE A 100 1.24 5.44 21.93
CA ILE A 100 0.27 6.06 22.85
C ILE A 100 -0.97 6.54 22.09
N LYS A 101 -0.80 7.06 20.87
CA LYS A 101 -1.91 7.48 20.02
C LYS A 101 -2.82 6.32 19.63
N SER A 102 -2.32 5.10 19.43
CA SER A 102 -3.17 3.94 19.12
C SER A 102 -3.98 3.44 20.32
N VAL A 103 -3.48 3.69 21.54
CA VAL A 103 -4.19 3.44 22.80
C VAL A 103 -5.28 4.49 23.02
N THR A 104 -4.97 5.76 22.77
CA THR A 104 -5.83 6.91 23.11
C THR A 104 -6.79 7.33 22.00
N THR A 105 -6.46 7.11 20.73
CA THR A 105 -7.26 7.59 19.60
C THR A 105 -8.16 6.47 19.10
N ALA A 106 -9.46 6.60 19.40
CA ALA A 106 -10.49 5.75 18.85
C ALA A 106 -10.64 5.98 17.35
N LYS A 107 -10.19 5.04 16.53
CA LYS A 107 -10.64 4.95 15.13
C LYS A 107 -12.05 4.36 15.13
N GLY A 108 -13.05 5.26 15.17
CA GLY A 108 -14.48 4.94 15.16
C GLY A 108 -14.97 4.40 16.50
N ASN A 109 -16.05 4.97 17.05
CA ASN A 109 -16.86 4.51 18.19
C ASN A 109 -16.26 3.38 19.07
N LEU A 110 -15.04 3.53 19.58
CA LEU A 110 -14.58 2.67 20.67
C LEU A 110 -15.46 3.05 21.84
N SER A 111 -16.24 2.10 22.34
CA SER A 111 -16.97 2.28 23.59
C SER A 111 -15.99 2.66 24.69
N ASP A 112 -16.49 3.32 25.73
CA ASP A 112 -15.67 3.68 26.87
C ASP A 112 -15.00 2.44 27.50
N GLU A 113 -15.63 1.26 27.40
CA GLU A 113 -15.03 -0.01 27.85
C GLU A 113 -13.77 -0.38 27.06
N LYS A 114 -13.77 -0.29 25.72
CA LYS A 114 -12.58 -0.61 24.91
C LYS A 114 -11.43 0.36 25.16
N ARG A 115 -11.74 1.60 25.53
CA ARG A 115 -10.72 2.59 25.93
C ARG A 115 -10.12 2.22 27.27
N LEU A 116 -10.96 1.82 28.22
CA LEU A 116 -10.51 1.34 29.52
C LEU A 116 -9.64 0.09 29.39
N GLU A 117 -10.05 -0.89 28.57
CA GLU A 117 -9.26 -2.09 28.28
C GLU A 117 -7.87 -1.74 27.74
N LYS A 118 -7.79 -0.85 26.74
CA LYS A 118 -6.51 -0.39 26.19
C LYS A 118 -5.67 0.38 27.20
N ALA A 119 -6.29 1.18 28.06
CA ALA A 119 -5.58 1.91 29.10
C ALA A 119 -5.00 0.96 30.16
N ILE A 120 -5.78 -0.04 30.59
CA ILE A 120 -5.31 -1.13 31.46
C ILE A 120 -4.17 -1.87 30.77
N ASP A 121 -4.28 -2.13 29.46
CA ASP A 121 -3.24 -2.83 28.70
C ASP A 121 -1.90 -2.07 28.69
N LEU A 122 -1.96 -0.75 28.50
CA LEU A 122 -0.81 0.13 28.60
C LEU A 122 -0.19 0.12 30.02
N PHE A 123 -0.99 0.18 31.08
CA PHE A 123 -0.48 0.08 32.46
C PHE A 123 0.17 -1.28 32.73
N GLU A 124 -0.49 -2.34 32.25
CA GLU A 124 -0.01 -3.71 32.04
C GLU A 124 1.48 -3.75 31.64
N GLN A 125 1.73 -3.09 30.52
CA GLN A 125 3.01 -3.08 29.82
C GLN A 125 4.04 -2.19 30.52
N VAL A 126 3.65 -1.00 30.99
CA VAL A 126 4.53 -0.08 31.72
C VAL A 126 5.02 -0.67 33.04
N LEU A 127 4.19 -1.48 33.70
CA LEU A 127 4.54 -2.20 34.93
C LEU A 127 5.34 -3.48 34.67
N ASN A 128 5.71 -3.76 33.42
CA ASN A 128 6.41 -4.98 32.98
C ASN A 128 5.65 -6.28 33.33
N ILE A 129 4.32 -6.21 33.51
CA ILE A 129 3.49 -7.39 33.80
C ILE A 129 3.28 -8.20 32.51
N LYS A 130 3.27 -7.53 31.35
CA LYS A 130 3.20 -8.16 30.03
C LYS A 130 4.10 -7.49 29.00
N PRO A 131 4.46 -8.21 27.92
CA PRO A 131 5.21 -7.64 26.80
C PRO A 131 4.48 -6.49 26.10
N VAL A 132 5.25 -5.53 25.59
CA VAL A 132 4.73 -4.42 24.79
C VAL A 132 4.37 -4.95 23.41
N GLU A 133 3.10 -4.86 23.04
CA GLU A 133 2.65 -5.13 21.67
C GLU A 133 2.39 -3.80 20.96
N ILE A 134 3.33 -3.40 20.10
CA ILE A 134 3.22 -2.15 19.36
C ILE A 134 2.25 -2.35 18.21
N LYS A 135 1.12 -1.64 18.28
CA LYS A 135 0.20 -1.47 17.16
C LYS A 135 0.09 0.00 16.81
N LEU A 136 0.49 0.37 15.60
CA LEU A 136 0.48 1.73 15.12
C LEU A 136 -0.90 2.07 14.55
N PRO A 137 -1.35 3.34 14.68
CA PRO A 137 -2.63 3.73 14.13
C PRO A 137 -2.51 3.78 12.61
N LEU A 138 -3.02 2.77 11.88
CA LEU A 138 -3.10 2.75 10.42
C LEU A 138 -3.85 4.00 9.93
N SER A 139 -3.14 5.09 9.65
CA SER A 139 -3.75 6.39 9.32
C SER A 139 -4.60 6.25 8.05
N GLY A 140 -5.80 6.87 8.04
CA GLY A 140 -6.68 6.82 6.85
C GLY A 140 -7.45 5.52 6.59
N GLY A 141 -7.34 4.49 7.44
CA GLY A 141 -8.18 3.28 7.34
C GLY A 141 -7.89 2.44 6.09
N GLY A 142 -6.61 2.39 5.67
CA GLY A 142 -6.19 1.68 4.46
C GLY A 142 -6.25 2.54 3.18
N ASN A 143 -6.73 3.79 3.23
CA ASN A 143 -6.82 4.67 2.06
C ASN A 143 -5.47 5.30 1.66
N TRP A 144 -4.52 4.47 1.25
CA TRP A 144 -3.14 4.84 0.96
C TRP A 144 -2.99 5.59 -0.37
N GLY A 145 -2.37 6.76 -0.30
CA GLY A 145 -1.84 7.49 -1.44
C GLY A 145 -0.47 8.04 -1.11
N PHE A 146 0.21 8.61 -2.11
CA PHE A 146 1.59 9.11 -1.93
C PHE A 146 1.75 10.05 -0.73
N THR A 147 0.82 11.00 -0.57
CA THR A 147 0.84 11.97 0.53
C THR A 147 0.66 11.29 1.89
N GLU A 148 -0.29 10.36 1.99
CA GLU A 148 -0.58 9.65 3.24
C GLU A 148 0.58 8.73 3.63
N ILE A 149 1.14 8.00 2.66
CA ILE A 149 2.31 7.13 2.85
C ILE A 149 3.48 7.98 3.36
N LYS A 150 3.85 9.05 2.64
CA LYS A 150 4.95 9.93 3.04
C LYS A 150 4.75 10.56 4.42
N ALA A 151 3.54 11.01 4.73
CA ALA A 151 3.25 11.62 6.02
C ALA A 151 3.36 10.62 7.16
N PHE A 152 2.81 9.41 6.99
CA PHE A 152 2.82 8.38 8.02
C PHE A 152 4.23 7.79 8.21
N SER A 153 4.96 7.50 7.13
CA SER A 153 6.36 7.06 7.20
C SER A 153 7.22 8.09 7.95
N LYS A 154 7.04 9.39 7.67
CA LYS A 154 7.73 10.46 8.40
C LYS A 154 7.37 10.47 9.89
N GLN A 155 6.12 10.21 10.26
CA GLN A 155 5.70 10.13 11.67
C GLN A 155 6.36 8.95 12.39
N ILE A 156 6.59 7.83 11.70
CA ILE A 156 7.33 6.69 12.25
C ILE A 156 8.82 7.02 12.40
N GLY A 157 9.35 7.86 11.52
CA GLY A 157 10.77 8.22 11.44
C GLY A 157 11.46 7.76 10.16
N VAL A 158 10.72 7.10 9.26
CA VAL A 158 11.20 6.72 7.92
C VAL A 158 11.15 7.94 7.00
N ILE A 159 12.32 8.42 6.58
CA ILE A 159 12.44 9.54 5.66
C ILE A 159 12.77 9.02 4.26
N PHE A 160 11.87 9.23 3.31
CA PHE A 160 12.12 8.85 1.92
C PHE A 160 13.05 9.82 1.22
N ASN A 161 14.12 9.27 0.65
CA ASN A 161 15.03 9.95 -0.25
C ASN A 161 15.07 9.25 -1.62
N PHE A 162 14.00 9.44 -2.40
CA PHE A 162 13.96 8.98 -3.79
C PHE A 162 14.98 9.74 -4.66
N ASP A 163 15.58 9.07 -5.63
CA ASP A 163 16.41 9.73 -6.63
C ASP A 163 15.59 10.70 -7.51
N GLN A 164 16.29 11.49 -8.34
CA GLN A 164 15.65 12.50 -9.18
C GLN A 164 14.76 11.89 -10.27
N GLU A 165 15.12 10.72 -10.79
CA GLU A 165 14.39 10.05 -11.87
C GLU A 165 13.04 9.53 -11.35
N LEU A 166 13.05 8.79 -10.25
CA LEU A 166 11.85 8.29 -9.59
C LEU A 166 10.97 9.46 -9.13
N LYS A 167 11.56 10.52 -8.55
CA LYS A 167 10.83 11.75 -8.22
C LYS A 167 10.14 12.35 -9.44
N ALA A 168 10.78 12.37 -10.61
CA ALA A 168 10.17 12.86 -11.83
C ALA A 168 9.00 11.96 -12.24
N LYS A 169 9.17 10.63 -12.25
CA LYS A 169 8.13 9.66 -12.61
C LYS A 169 6.89 9.75 -11.73
N ILE A 170 7.05 9.74 -10.40
CA ILE A 170 5.90 9.80 -9.45
C ILE A 170 5.19 11.16 -9.44
N ASN A 171 5.85 12.24 -9.89
CA ASN A 171 5.28 13.58 -9.94
C ASN A 171 4.79 13.98 -11.33
N LYS A 172 5.18 13.24 -12.37
CA LYS A 172 4.69 13.43 -13.74
C LYS A 172 3.19 13.30 -13.75
N LYS A 173 2.52 14.27 -14.36
CA LYS A 173 1.07 14.21 -14.53
C LYS A 173 0.74 13.14 -15.57
N PHE A 174 -0.27 12.35 -15.28
CA PHE A 174 -0.74 11.26 -16.10
C PHE A 174 -2.10 11.65 -16.69
N ARG A 175 -3.18 10.97 -16.28
CA ARG A 175 -4.56 11.28 -16.67
C ARG A 175 -5.22 12.26 -15.70
N ASP A 176 -6.16 13.07 -16.19
CA ASP A 176 -6.88 14.10 -15.43
C ASP A 176 -5.96 15.06 -14.65
N ASP A 177 -4.76 15.34 -15.18
CA ASP A 177 -3.77 16.18 -14.49
C ASP A 177 -3.29 15.58 -13.13
N LYS A 178 -3.52 14.28 -12.89
CA LYS A 178 -3.17 13.59 -11.65
C LYS A 178 -1.86 12.86 -11.73
N LYS A 179 -1.17 12.79 -10.60
CA LYS A 179 0.02 11.95 -10.40
C LYS A 179 -0.38 10.47 -10.35
N PRO A 180 0.47 9.51 -10.76
CA PRO A 180 0.14 8.08 -10.87
C PRO A 180 -0.52 7.48 -9.62
N ILE A 181 0.13 7.60 -8.45
CA ILE A 181 -0.38 7.01 -7.20
C ILE A 181 -1.70 7.67 -6.76
N ARG A 182 -1.85 8.98 -7.01
CA ARG A 182 -3.10 9.70 -6.70
C ARG A 182 -4.22 9.27 -7.63
N LEU A 183 -3.93 9.11 -8.92
CA LEU A 183 -4.89 8.62 -9.92
C LEU A 183 -5.44 7.24 -9.52
N ILE A 184 -4.56 6.30 -9.21
CA ILE A 184 -4.93 4.93 -8.80
C ILE A 184 -5.85 4.95 -7.58
N LYS A 185 -5.48 5.69 -6.54
CA LYS A 185 -6.30 5.85 -5.32
C LYS A 185 -7.68 6.44 -5.61
N GLU A 186 -7.74 7.51 -6.40
CA GLU A 186 -9.01 8.16 -6.73
C GLU A 186 -9.91 7.26 -7.57
N ILE A 187 -9.36 6.54 -8.55
CA ILE A 187 -10.11 5.59 -9.37
C ILE A 187 -10.65 4.44 -8.51
N ARG A 188 -9.81 3.84 -7.65
CA ARG A 188 -10.27 2.79 -6.73
C ARG A 188 -11.42 3.27 -5.85
N ASN A 189 -11.31 4.47 -5.27
CA ASN A 189 -12.37 5.05 -4.44
C ASN A 189 -13.66 5.29 -5.25
N LYS A 190 -13.55 5.81 -6.48
CA LYS A 190 -14.72 6.04 -7.34
C LYS A 190 -15.44 4.75 -7.72
N LEU A 191 -14.68 3.69 -8.04
CA LEU A 191 -15.20 2.34 -8.32
C LEU A 191 -15.88 1.75 -7.08
N ALA A 192 -15.23 1.83 -5.92
CA ALA A 192 -15.74 1.26 -4.66
C ALA A 192 -17.03 1.96 -4.16
N HIS A 193 -17.13 3.28 -4.35
CA HIS A 193 -18.34 4.04 -4.01
C HIS A 193 -19.43 3.98 -5.10
N GLY A 194 -19.18 3.31 -6.24
CA GLY A 194 -20.14 3.21 -7.33
C GLY A 194 -20.35 4.49 -8.16
N SER A 195 -19.54 5.52 -7.92
CA SER A 195 -19.60 6.79 -8.67
C SER A 195 -18.98 6.72 -10.07
N LEU A 196 -18.32 5.61 -10.40
CA LEU A 196 -17.73 5.29 -11.69
C LEU A 196 -17.95 3.80 -11.95
N SER A 197 -18.49 3.42 -13.10
CA SER A 197 -18.58 2.01 -13.49
C SER A 197 -17.24 1.50 -14.05
N PHE A 198 -17.04 0.18 -14.04
CA PHE A 198 -15.84 -0.45 -14.63
C PHE A 198 -15.68 -0.16 -16.12
N THR A 199 -16.79 -0.05 -16.87
CA THR A 199 -16.73 0.25 -18.31
C THR A 199 -16.33 1.70 -18.56
N GLU A 200 -16.87 2.65 -17.79
CA GLU A 200 -16.49 4.07 -17.85
C GLU A 200 -15.05 4.28 -17.42
N CYS A 201 -14.60 3.55 -16.39
CA CYS A 201 -13.21 3.59 -15.92
C CYS A 201 -12.22 3.17 -17.00
N GLY A 202 -12.55 2.14 -17.79
CA GLY A 202 -11.70 1.66 -18.89
C GLY A 202 -11.79 2.51 -20.16
N GLN A 203 -12.58 3.58 -20.17
CA GLN A 203 -12.79 4.39 -21.36
C GLN A 203 -11.53 5.21 -21.71
N ASP A 204 -11.26 5.32 -23.01
CA ASP A 204 -10.12 6.06 -23.60
C ASP A 204 -8.73 5.59 -23.13
N HIS A 205 -8.62 4.44 -22.49
CA HIS A 205 -7.34 3.86 -22.09
C HIS A 205 -6.69 3.04 -23.22
N VAL A 206 -5.35 2.97 -23.16
CA VAL A 206 -4.53 2.06 -23.97
C VAL A 206 -3.59 1.25 -23.08
N ALA A 207 -3.23 0.04 -23.47
CA ALA A 207 -2.42 -0.88 -22.66
C ALA A 207 -1.05 -0.29 -22.31
N SER A 208 -0.45 0.51 -23.21
CA SER A 208 0.83 1.18 -22.94
C SER A 208 0.78 2.13 -21.75
N GLU A 209 -0.35 2.79 -21.48
CA GLU A 209 -0.53 3.63 -20.29
C GLU A 209 -0.46 2.79 -19.01
N PHE A 210 -1.09 1.62 -19.00
CA PHE A 210 -1.05 0.72 -17.85
C PHE A 210 0.33 0.13 -17.63
N ARG A 211 1.07 -0.18 -18.70
CA ARG A 211 2.47 -0.59 -18.59
C ARG A 211 3.32 0.48 -17.90
N GLU A 212 3.15 1.75 -18.26
CA GLU A 212 3.82 2.87 -17.58
C GLU A 212 3.42 2.95 -16.10
N LEU A 213 2.11 2.86 -15.79
CA LEU A 213 1.63 2.88 -14.40
C LEU A 213 2.18 1.71 -13.55
N ILE A 214 2.19 0.49 -14.09
CA ILE A 214 2.74 -0.70 -13.42
C ILE A 214 4.21 -0.47 -13.06
N ASN A 215 5.01 -0.01 -14.02
CA ASN A 215 6.43 0.26 -13.79
C ASN A 215 6.64 1.34 -12.73
N ILE A 216 5.90 2.45 -12.79
CA ILE A 216 6.02 3.54 -11.81
C ILE A 216 5.64 3.06 -10.40
N VAL A 217 4.55 2.29 -10.26
CA VAL A 217 4.11 1.76 -8.96
C VAL A 217 5.14 0.77 -8.42
N LYS A 218 5.65 -0.12 -9.26
CA LYS A 218 6.67 -1.10 -8.89
C LYS A 218 7.93 -0.40 -8.39
N GLU A 219 8.53 0.49 -9.18
CA GLU A 219 9.74 1.23 -8.81
C GLU A 219 9.54 2.04 -7.53
N PHE A 220 8.36 2.69 -7.37
CA PHE A 220 8.03 3.44 -6.16
C PHE A 220 8.00 2.54 -4.92
N LEU A 221 7.33 1.39 -5.00
CA LEU A 221 7.18 0.48 -3.86
C LEU A 221 8.48 -0.26 -3.53
N GLU A 222 9.29 -0.61 -4.53
CA GLU A 222 10.65 -1.14 -4.30
C GLU A 222 11.47 -0.14 -3.49
N ALA A 223 11.50 1.13 -3.90
CA ALA A 223 12.18 2.17 -3.14
C ALA A 223 11.59 2.35 -1.73
N VAL A 224 10.27 2.31 -1.55
CA VAL A 224 9.66 2.40 -0.20
C VAL A 224 10.09 1.22 0.68
N ILE A 225 10.08 -0.01 0.14
CA ILE A 225 10.52 -1.21 0.84
C ILE A 225 11.97 -1.06 1.31
N GLU A 226 12.87 -0.57 0.46
CA GLU A 226 14.28 -0.34 0.81
C GLU A 226 14.45 0.63 1.98
N HIS A 227 13.69 1.73 2.01
CA HIS A 227 13.78 2.69 3.11
C HIS A 227 13.29 2.11 4.44
N TYR A 228 12.24 1.27 4.40
CA TYR A 228 11.75 0.57 5.58
C TYR A 228 12.72 -0.53 6.03
N ASP A 229 13.31 -1.28 5.10
CA ASP A 229 14.33 -2.29 5.37
C ASP A 229 15.54 -1.65 6.08
N ALA A 230 16.05 -0.53 5.54
CA ALA A 230 17.13 0.23 6.15
C ALA A 230 16.75 0.76 7.54
N PHE A 231 15.52 1.25 7.73
CA PHE A 231 15.05 1.72 9.03
C PHE A 231 15.01 0.60 10.08
N ILE A 232 14.50 -0.58 9.71
CA ILE A 232 14.43 -1.76 10.58
C ILE A 232 15.84 -2.27 10.92
N ASN A 233 16.71 -2.43 9.93
CA ASN A 233 18.08 -2.92 10.13
C ASN A 233 18.91 -2.00 11.03
N ASN A 234 18.66 -0.69 10.96
CA ASN A 234 19.29 0.30 11.84
C ASN A 234 18.56 0.48 13.18
N LYS A 235 17.52 -0.31 13.46
CA LYS A 235 16.69 -0.20 14.66
C LYS A 235 16.17 1.22 14.89
N GLY A 236 15.79 1.92 13.82
CA GLY A 236 15.44 3.35 13.84
C GLY A 236 14.21 3.70 14.70
N TYR A 237 13.48 2.68 15.17
CA TYR A 237 12.40 2.82 16.15
C TYR A 237 12.90 2.93 17.59
N ARG A 238 14.18 2.68 17.86
CA ARG A 238 14.78 2.65 19.20
C ARG A 238 15.73 3.83 19.45
N ILE A 239 15.82 4.30 20.69
CA ILE A 239 16.92 5.15 21.14
C ILE A 239 18.17 4.31 21.39
N VAL A 240 19.34 4.82 21.01
CA VAL A 240 20.62 4.18 21.33
C VAL A 240 20.88 4.41 22.82
N ASP A 241 21.06 3.35 23.59
CA ASP A 241 21.58 3.48 24.95
C ASP A 241 23.03 3.97 24.82
N GLU A 242 23.28 5.25 25.07
CA GLU A 242 24.65 5.66 25.41
C GLU A 242 24.99 4.99 26.74
N PRO A 243 26.05 4.17 26.80
CA PRO A 243 26.49 3.62 28.07
C PRO A 243 26.87 4.78 29.00
N ALA A 244 26.17 4.86 30.13
CA ALA A 244 26.51 5.73 31.25
C ALA A 244 27.88 5.38 31.84
#